data_AF-A0A955T6Q8-F1
#
_entry.id   AF-A0A955T6Q8-F1
#
_cell.length_a   1.000
_cell.length_b   1.000
_cell.length_c   1.000
_cell.angle_alpha   90.00
_cell.angle_beta   90.00
_cell.angle_gamma   90.00
#
_symmetry.space_group_name_H-M   'P 1'
#
loop_
_entity.id
_entity.type
_entity.pdbx_description
1 polymer ?
#
loop_
_entity_poly.entity_id
_entity_poly.type
_entity_poly.pdbx_seq_one_letter_code
_entity_poly.pdbx_strand_id
1 'polypeptide(L)'
;VMWGGGCLLVGLLLGHTVCPIVKRIWTPSWAVYAAGWTFLMLAVFYWIIDLQGFRKWAFPFVVVGMNSIFFYCSSLIFHWWVETVKTHVGQGVFDGPFGPMWEETSFALFIWAIGYWMYRKRIFIRI
;
A
#
# COMPACT_ATOMS: atom_id res chain seq x y z
N VAL A 1 -3.29 -19.54 9.20
CA VAL A 1 -1.98 -19.70 9.90
C VAL A 1 -1.26 -20.97 9.47
N MET A 2 -1.86 -22.16 9.59
CA MET A 2 -1.21 -23.44 9.20
C MET A 2 -0.67 -23.45 7.76
N TRP A 3 -1.50 -23.04 6.78
CA TRP A 3 -1.07 -22.92 5.38
C TRP A 3 0.04 -21.88 5.16
N GLY A 4 -0.01 -20.76 5.89
CA GLY A 4 1.03 -19.73 5.82
C GLY A 4 2.39 -20.23 6.34
N GLY A 5 2.38 -20.91 7.50
CA GLY A 5 3.58 -21.56 8.04
C GLY A 5 4.12 -22.68 7.14
N GLY A 6 3.23 -23.49 6.56
CA GLY A 6 3.58 -24.54 5.61
C GLY A 6 4.26 -23.98 4.35
N CYS A 7 3.69 -22.93 3.74
CA CYS A 7 4.29 -22.28 2.58
C CYS A 7 5.65 -21.63 2.90
N LEU A 8 5.84 -21.06 4.10
CA LEU A 8 7.15 -20.53 4.50
C LEU A 8 8.21 -21.63 4.59
N LEU A 9 7.91 -22.73 5.27
CA LEU A 9 8.83 -23.85 5.43
C LEU A 9 9.17 -24.48 4.08
N VAL A 10 8.17 -24.72 3.23
CA VAL A 10 8.38 -25.26 1.89
C VAL A 10 9.18 -24.29 1.02
N GLY A 11 8.89 -22.99 1.05
CA GLY A 11 9.64 -21.97 0.32
C GLY A 11 11.12 -21.90 0.73
N LEU A 12 11.41 -22.02 2.02
CA LEU A 12 12.78 -22.08 2.55
C LEU A 12 13.50 -23.36 2.12
N LEU A 13 12.85 -24.52 2.21
CA LEU A 13 13.43 -25.79 1.78
C LEU A 13 13.75 -25.78 0.28
N LEU A 14 12.80 -25.33 -0.56
CA LEU A 14 13.02 -25.15 -2.00
C LEU A 14 14.15 -24.16 -2.31
N GLY A 15 14.30 -23.14 -1.47
CA GLY A 15 15.39 -22.17 -1.47
C GLY A 15 16.77 -22.80 -1.33
N HIS A 16 16.87 -23.85 -0.52
CA HIS A 16 18.10 -24.58 -0.26
C HIS A 16 18.36 -25.73 -1.25
N THR A 17 17.31 -26.40 -1.74
CA THR A 17 17.47 -27.64 -2.53
C THR A 17 17.30 -27.48 -4.03
N VAL A 18 16.45 -26.55 -4.50
CA VAL A 18 16.07 -26.44 -5.92
C VAL A 18 16.60 -25.17 -6.55
N CYS A 19 16.19 -24.01 -6.03
CA CYS A 19 16.61 -22.73 -6.59
C CYS A 19 16.65 -21.65 -5.50
N PRO A 20 17.67 -20.77 -5.54
CA PRO A 20 17.83 -19.74 -4.53
C PRO A 20 16.63 -18.80 -4.52
N ILE A 21 16.31 -18.28 -3.35
CA ILE A 21 15.21 -17.35 -3.15
C ILE A 21 15.61 -15.98 -3.73
N VAL A 22 15.22 -15.73 -4.98
CA VAL A 22 15.51 -14.47 -5.69
C VAL A 22 14.22 -13.78 -6.10
N LYS A 23 13.95 -12.62 -5.46
CA LYS A 23 12.79 -11.77 -5.75
C LYS A 23 12.84 -11.18 -7.17
N ARG A 24 14.02 -10.80 -7.66
CA ARG A 24 14.19 -10.07 -8.93
C ARG A 24 13.69 -10.83 -10.15
N ILE A 25 13.92 -12.14 -10.21
CA ILE A 25 13.51 -13.00 -11.34
C ILE A 25 12.33 -13.91 -11.00
N TRP A 26 11.65 -13.63 -9.86
CA TRP A 26 10.47 -14.36 -9.40
C TRP A 26 10.64 -15.89 -9.39
N THR A 27 11.70 -16.36 -8.73
CA THR A 27 11.95 -17.80 -8.57
C THR A 27 10.77 -18.53 -7.91
N PRO A 28 10.49 -19.80 -8.29
CA PRO A 28 9.41 -20.56 -7.68
C PRO A 28 9.54 -20.70 -6.15
N SER A 29 10.76 -20.85 -5.62
CA SER A 29 11.03 -20.85 -4.18
C SER A 29 10.64 -19.53 -3.51
N TRP A 30 10.96 -18.39 -4.15
CA TRP A 30 10.51 -17.07 -3.71
C TRP A 30 8.98 -16.91 -3.78
N ALA A 31 8.32 -17.40 -4.84
CA ALA A 31 6.87 -17.29 -4.98
C ALA A 31 6.14 -18.01 -3.83
N VAL A 32 6.55 -19.23 -3.49
CA VAL A 32 5.98 -20.01 -2.39
C VAL A 32 6.29 -19.36 -1.03
N TYR A 33 7.52 -18.88 -0.84
CA TYR A 33 7.92 -18.17 0.37
C TYR A 33 7.11 -16.87 0.58
N ALA A 34 6.93 -16.07 -0.47
CA ALA A 34 6.13 -14.85 -0.44
C ALA A 34 4.64 -15.15 -0.16
N ALA A 35 4.09 -16.23 -0.73
CA ALA A 35 2.72 -16.67 -0.45
C ALA A 35 2.52 -17.05 1.03
N GLY A 36 3.53 -17.63 1.67
CA GLY A 36 3.48 -17.91 3.12
C GLY A 36 3.28 -16.63 3.94
N TRP A 37 4.06 -15.59 3.64
CA TRP A 37 3.91 -14.29 4.29
C TRP A 37 2.55 -13.64 4.03
N THR A 38 2.03 -13.70 2.79
CA THR A 38 0.70 -13.12 2.49
C THR A 38 -0.42 -13.82 3.25
N PHE A 39 -0.40 -15.16 3.37
CA PHE A 39 -1.39 -15.89 4.16
C PHE A 39 -1.31 -15.59 5.65
N LEU A 40 -0.11 -15.37 6.19
CA LEU A 40 0.05 -14.97 7.59
C LEU A 40 -0.48 -13.56 7.82
N MET A 41 -0.13 -12.59 6.97
CA MET A 41 -0.65 -11.23 7.06
C MET A 41 -2.17 -11.19 6.93
N LEU A 42 -2.74 -11.99 6.00
CA LEU A 42 -4.19 -12.13 5.87
C LEU A 42 -4.83 -12.65 7.17
N ALA A 43 -4.23 -13.67 7.79
CA ALA A 43 -4.74 -14.21 9.05
C ALA A 43 -4.68 -13.17 10.19
N VAL A 44 -3.62 -12.38 10.26
CA VAL A 44 -3.47 -11.29 11.24
C VAL A 44 -4.53 -10.22 11.01
N PHE A 45 -4.73 -9.75 9.78
CA PHE A 45 -5.73 -8.73 9.47
C PHE A 45 -7.15 -9.24 9.71
N TYR A 46 -7.45 -10.49 9.35
CA TYR A 46 -8.73 -11.12 9.66
C TYR A 46 -8.98 -11.15 11.17
N TRP A 47 -7.99 -11.53 11.97
CA TRP A 47 -8.12 -11.54 13.42
C TRP A 47 -8.36 -10.14 14.01
N ILE A 48 -7.60 -9.14 13.58
CA ILE A 48 -7.72 -7.75 14.09
C ILE A 48 -9.06 -7.12 13.68
N ILE A 49 -9.46 -7.26 12.41
CA ILE A 49 -10.60 -6.54 11.84
C ILE A 49 -11.92 -7.26 12.12
N ASP A 50 -11.98 -8.57 11.90
CA ASP A 50 -13.22 -9.35 11.94
C ASP A 50 -13.47 -9.99 13.30
N LEU A 51 -12.44 -10.52 13.96
CA LEU A 51 -12.60 -11.18 15.26
C LEU A 51 -12.55 -10.19 16.43
N GLN A 52 -11.58 -9.27 16.44
CA GLN A 52 -11.47 -8.25 17.49
C GLN A 52 -12.30 -6.99 17.21
N GLY A 53 -12.84 -6.84 15.99
CA GLY A 53 -13.73 -5.73 15.65
C GLY A 53 -13.06 -4.35 15.52
N PHE A 54 -11.73 -4.28 15.46
CA PHE A 54 -10.98 -3.01 15.32
C PHE A 54 -11.02 -2.47 13.88
N ARG A 55 -12.21 -2.10 13.41
CA ARG A 55 -12.43 -1.64 12.03
C ARG A 55 -12.04 -0.19 11.79
N LYS A 56 -11.96 0.64 12.84
CA LYS A 56 -11.73 2.10 12.71
C LYS A 56 -10.37 2.43 12.07
N TRP A 57 -9.32 1.68 12.37
CA TRP A 57 -7.99 1.92 11.79
C TRP A 57 -7.88 1.45 10.34
N ALA A 58 -8.71 0.49 9.92
CA ALA A 58 -8.78 0.03 8.53
C ALA A 58 -9.45 1.06 7.60
N PHE A 59 -10.20 2.02 8.15
CA PHE A 59 -10.98 2.99 7.39
C PHE A 59 -10.19 3.75 6.29
N PRO A 60 -9.04 4.39 6.58
CA PRO A 60 -8.26 5.06 5.54
C PRO A 60 -7.81 4.12 4.42
N PHE A 61 -7.49 2.87 4.74
CA PHE A 61 -7.10 1.86 3.75
C PHE A 61 -8.28 1.39 2.91
N VAL A 62 -9.49 1.32 3.48
CA VAL A 62 -10.72 1.00 2.74
C VAL A 62 -11.01 2.08 1.68
N VAL A 63 -10.86 3.36 2.04
CA VAL A 63 -11.04 4.48 1.09
C VAL A 63 -10.11 4.34 -0.12
N VAL A 64 -8.85 4.01 0.13
CA VAL A 64 -7.84 3.80 -0.92
C VAL A 64 -8.14 2.55 -1.75
N GLY A 65 -8.48 1.44 -1.09
CA GLY A 65 -8.73 0.16 -1.75
C GLY A 65 -9.97 0.15 -2.65
N MET A 66 -11.04 0.87 -2.27
CA MET A 66 -12.27 0.92 -3.07
C MET A 66 -12.14 1.71 -4.38
N ASN A 67 -11.10 2.55 -4.51
CA ASN A 67 -10.84 3.40 -5.67
C ASN A 67 -9.40 3.24 -6.17
N SER A 68 -8.87 2.01 -6.18
CA SER A 68 -7.46 1.74 -6.50
C SER A 68 -6.99 2.32 -7.84
N ILE A 69 -7.84 2.31 -8.87
CA ILE A 69 -7.54 2.89 -10.20
C ILE A 69 -7.36 4.40 -10.11
N PHE A 70 -8.20 5.09 -9.34
CA PHE A 70 -8.07 6.54 -9.13
C PHE A 70 -6.72 6.89 -8.49
N PHE A 71 -6.32 6.15 -7.44
CA PHE A 71 -5.03 6.36 -6.79
C PHE A 71 -3.86 6.04 -7.73
N TYR A 72 -3.99 5.01 -8.59
CA TYR A 72 -2.99 4.74 -9.62
C TYR A 72 -2.83 5.92 -10.59
N CYS A 73 -3.94 6.40 -11.15
CA CYS A 73 -3.96 7.55 -12.07
C CYS A 73 -3.54 8.87 -11.40
N SER A 74 -3.71 9.01 -10.08
CA SER A 74 -3.33 10.24 -9.36
C SER A 74 -1.85 10.57 -9.45
N SER A 75 -0.99 9.57 -9.65
CA SER A 75 0.45 9.79 -9.87
C SER A 75 0.76 10.75 -11.02
N LEU A 76 -0.13 10.86 -12.02
CA LEU A 76 0.00 11.77 -13.16
C LEU A 76 -0.10 13.26 -12.75
N ILE A 77 -0.80 13.57 -11.66
CA ILE A 77 -1.02 14.96 -11.19
C ILE A 77 -0.06 15.36 -10.05
N PHE A 78 0.83 14.46 -9.63
CA PHE A 78 1.76 14.68 -8.51
C PHE A 78 2.61 15.94 -8.70
N HIS A 79 3.29 16.05 -9.85
CA HIS A 79 4.21 17.15 -10.12
C HIS A 79 3.49 18.51 -10.12
N TRP A 80 2.34 18.58 -10.81
CA TRP A 80 1.50 19.78 -10.83
C TRP A 80 1.06 20.20 -9.43
N TRP A 81 0.70 19.24 -8.57
CA TRP A 81 0.29 19.52 -7.19
C TRP A 81 1.44 20.12 -6.38
N VAL A 82 2.62 19.49 -6.42
CA VAL A 82 3.80 19.94 -5.66
C VAL A 82 4.21 21.36 -6.04
N GLU A 83 4.25 21.67 -7.34
CA GLU A 83 4.56 23.02 -7.82
C GLU A 83 3.53 24.04 -7.31
N THR A 84 2.24 23.71 -7.42
CA THR A 84 1.16 24.57 -6.96
C THR A 84 1.28 24.89 -5.46
N VAL A 85 1.54 23.87 -4.64
CA VAL A 85 1.69 24.05 -3.19
C VAL A 85 2.94 24.90 -2.87
N LYS A 86 4.07 24.67 -3.55
CA LYS A 86 5.29 25.47 -3.37
C LYS A 86 5.08 26.94 -3.72
N THR A 87 4.32 27.24 -4.78
CA THR A 87 4.01 28.63 -5.19
C THR A 87 3.12 29.33 -4.16
N HIS A 88 2.12 28.65 -3.59
CA HIS A 88 1.14 29.30 -2.71
C HIS A 88 1.55 29.32 -1.22
N VAL A 89 2.28 28.30 -0.74
CA VAL A 89 2.70 28.16 0.67
C VAL A 89 4.10 28.76 0.91
N GLY A 90 4.88 28.92 -0.16
CA GLY A 90 6.27 29.38 -0.09
C GLY A 90 7.26 28.22 0.04
N GLN A 91 8.47 28.42 -0.49
CA GLN A 91 9.49 27.37 -0.61
C GLN A 91 10.13 26.99 0.74
N GLY A 92 10.08 27.87 1.74
CA GLY A 92 10.79 27.67 3.02
C GLY A 92 10.40 26.42 3.81
N VAL A 93 9.18 25.88 3.63
CA VAL A 93 8.75 24.61 4.26
C VAL A 93 9.35 23.39 3.54
N PHE A 94 9.72 23.55 2.27
CA PHE A 94 10.22 22.50 1.38
C PHE A 94 11.73 22.54 1.17
N ASP A 95 12.42 23.60 1.56
CA ASP A 95 13.87 23.77 1.35
C ASP A 95 14.75 22.98 2.35
N GLY A 96 14.15 22.32 3.34
CA GLY A 96 14.87 21.53 4.34
C GLY A 96 15.18 20.08 3.90
N PRO A 97 15.95 19.32 4.70
CA PRO A 97 16.21 17.89 4.47
C PRO A 97 14.93 17.03 4.41
N PHE A 98 13.86 17.51 5.07
CA PHE A 98 12.53 16.90 5.08
C PHE A 98 11.62 17.40 3.96
N GLY A 99 12.10 18.26 3.06
CA GLY A 99 11.34 18.80 1.93
C GLY A 99 10.60 17.73 1.12
N PRO A 100 11.31 16.69 0.63
CA PRO A 100 10.67 15.60 -0.11
C PRO A 100 9.58 14.88 0.71
N MET A 101 9.78 14.71 2.02
CA MET A 101 8.77 14.08 2.88
C MET A 101 7.49 14.93 2.97
N TRP A 102 7.63 16.27 3.05
CA TRP A 102 6.49 17.19 3.07
C TRP A 102 5.75 17.24 1.73
N GLU A 103 6.46 17.15 0.61
CA GLU A 103 5.85 17.06 -0.72
C GLU A 103 4.95 15.83 -0.82
N GLU A 104 5.49 14.64 -0.54
CA GLU A 104 4.75 13.37 -0.59
C GLU A 104 3.57 13.36 0.39
N THR A 105 3.77 13.87 1.61
CA THR A 105 2.71 13.92 2.62
C THR A 105 1.58 14.86 2.21
N SER A 106 1.91 16.03 1.64
CA SER A 106 0.92 16.98 1.17
C SER A 106 0.06 16.40 0.04
N PHE A 107 0.69 15.70 -0.90
CA PHE A 107 0.01 15.04 -1.99
C PHE A 107 -0.85 13.88 -1.50
N ALA A 108 -0.32 13.05 -0.61
CA ALA A 108 -1.04 11.92 -0.02
C ALA A 108 -2.30 12.39 0.73
N LEU A 109 -2.22 13.48 1.51
CA LEU A 109 -3.37 14.05 2.20
C LEU A 109 -4.40 14.63 1.22
N PHE A 110 -3.94 15.34 0.20
CA PHE A 110 -4.81 15.92 -0.82
C PHE A 110 -5.59 14.83 -1.58
N ILE A 111 -4.88 13.81 -2.07
CA ILE A 111 -5.50 12.75 -2.85
C ILE A 111 -6.38 11.86 -1.98
N TRP A 112 -6.00 11.64 -0.72
CA TRP A 112 -6.84 10.92 0.23
C TRP A 112 -8.12 11.70 0.55
N ALA A 113 -8.07 13.03 0.67
CA ALA A 113 -9.27 13.85 0.86
C ALA A 113 -10.24 13.74 -0.33
N ILE A 114 -9.71 13.73 -1.56
CA ILE A 114 -10.52 13.47 -2.76
C ILE A 114 -11.09 12.06 -2.73
N GLY A 115 -10.26 11.05 -2.43
CA GLY A 115 -10.71 9.67 -2.30
C GLY A 115 -11.81 9.49 -1.24
N TYR A 116 -11.70 10.20 -0.11
CA TYR A 116 -12.72 10.21 0.93
C TYR A 116 -14.02 10.89 0.46
N TRP A 117 -13.92 11.98 -0.30
CA TRP A 117 -15.08 12.61 -0.93
C TRP A 117 -15.78 11.66 -1.92
N MET A 118 -15.02 10.96 -2.77
CA MET A 118 -15.55 9.95 -3.68
C MET A 118 -16.23 8.80 -2.92
N TYR A 119 -15.61 8.33 -1.83
CA TYR A 119 -16.17 7.31 -0.95
C TYR A 119 -17.51 7.75 -0.35
N ARG A 120 -17.60 8.99 0.18
CA ARG A 120 -18.83 9.58 0.72
C ARG A 120 -19.93 9.69 -0.34
N LYS A 121 -19.56 9.99 -1.58
CA LYS A 121 -20.49 10.10 -2.71
C LYS A 121 -20.77 8.77 -3.42
N ARG A 122 -20.18 7.66 -2.95
CA ARG A 122 -20.30 6.31 -3.54
C ARG A 122 -19.91 6.26 -5.03
N ILE A 123 -18.98 7.12 -5.44
CA ILE A 123 -18.43 7.15 -6.80
C ILE A 123 -17.25 6.19 -6.83
N PHE A 124 -17.37 5.13 -7.62
CA PHE A 124 -16.34 4.10 -7.76
C PHE A 124 -15.93 3.98 -9.23
N ILE A 125 -14.66 4.30 -9.51
CA ILE A 125 -14.10 4.16 -10.86
C ILE A 125 -13.73 2.68 -11.06
N ARG A 126 -14.34 2.06 -12.08
CA ARG A 126 -14.10 0.67 -12.48
C ARG A 126 -13.79 0.63 -13.97
N ILE A 127 -13.00 -0.35 -14.39
CA ILE A 127 -12.71 -0.67 -15.80
C ILE A 127 -13.65 -1.79 -16.22
#